data_AF-A0AAV2NUX8-F1
#
_entry.id   AF-A0AAV2NUX8-F1
#
_cell.length_a   1.000
_cell.length_b   1.000
_cell.length_c   1.000
_cell.angle_alpha   90.00
_cell.angle_beta   90.00
_cell.angle_gamma   90.00
#
_symmetry.space_group_name_H-M   'P 1'
#
loop_
_entity.id
_entity.type
_entity.pdbx_description
1 polymer ?
#
loop_
_entity_poly.entity_id
_entity_poly.type
_entity_poly.pdbx_seq_one_letter_code
_entity_poly.pdbx_strand_id
1 'polypeptide(L)'
;MSLHKTRRSTLRQSLAYRLLPRKTLLLIRVERLKGRYLFRSAVRRVLEYIEWITEIPIIEEISDDVTINIKMAQQRQRVEKKLLTLEDRSILLVNPVERSSTDKAYIYDLIKKLRAFSKHSEDLRENLAAVCIYQYLPAGRVIVRQNHKAENLYFIANGEVNLSRVAIDELTGDEKTIDMGIMQSGDMFGEVALFHTIPRTSTVITKTSVDLLLITRNDFDNILRDVLTQKWDVLRDALVHFNYFKAWDEETVRECCILSKLKDFKPNEVLLGDGTGMVNYVHFVLSGECRLIEHMLVRERPSYHGTQYELYDPEISSGPQQQPRGVSKKIAKSDKLPELDFKFNRRPADTHTDVDRLSIVTTTLLDVVKGWHEITDVAAMLMREPSVTSQLRYPNDVRTIFMQVCTFSRGACFGLGEKMLHRRIVAITPIRCFLIPRYWLLEHNRANIWGRVKLFMDSKYPTKKQLFNEFLLNRKWMSYKQNLVEDVIKRRGRFRSNTTIHDVPYSIRITDEIDPKI
;
A
#
# COMPACT_ATOMS: atom_id res chain seq x y z
N MET A 1 -2.34 -10.50 -78.73
CA MET A 1 -3.05 -11.47 -77.87
C MET A 1 -2.39 -11.51 -76.51
N SER A 2 -3.12 -11.09 -75.47
CA SER A 2 -3.17 -11.74 -74.14
C SER A 2 -3.72 -10.75 -73.12
N LEU A 3 -4.98 -10.99 -72.74
CA LEU A 3 -5.70 -10.37 -71.64
C LEU A 3 -5.21 -10.99 -70.32
N HIS A 4 -4.94 -10.20 -69.27
CA HIS A 4 -5.74 -10.27 -68.04
C HIS A 4 -5.22 -9.43 -66.84
N LYS A 5 -6.21 -8.80 -66.20
CA LYS A 5 -6.42 -8.57 -64.76
C LYS A 5 -5.57 -7.51 -64.03
N THR A 6 -6.14 -6.30 -64.06
CA THR A 6 -6.05 -5.25 -63.04
C THR A 6 -6.26 -5.78 -61.62
N ARG A 7 -5.23 -5.65 -60.77
CA ARG A 7 -5.31 -5.80 -59.31
C ARG A 7 -5.67 -4.43 -58.71
N ARG A 8 -6.78 -4.37 -57.94
CA ARG A 8 -7.19 -3.17 -57.19
C ARG A 8 -6.12 -2.83 -56.14
N SER A 9 -5.54 -1.64 -56.23
CA SER A 9 -4.65 -1.07 -55.22
C SER A 9 -5.43 -0.77 -53.93
N THR A 10 -4.83 -1.10 -52.79
CA THR A 10 -5.41 -0.93 -51.46
C THR A 10 -5.40 0.54 -51.01
N LEU A 11 -6.40 0.92 -50.20
CA LEU A 11 -6.64 2.24 -49.60
C LEU A 11 -5.47 2.85 -48.80
N ARG A 12 -4.35 2.13 -48.64
CA ARG A 12 -3.14 2.60 -47.95
C ARG A 12 -2.13 3.30 -48.88
N GLN A 13 -2.23 3.14 -50.20
CA GLN A 13 -1.31 3.82 -51.14
C GLN A 13 -1.75 5.23 -51.55
N SER A 14 -2.93 5.71 -51.14
CA SER A 14 -3.43 7.04 -51.49
C SER A 14 -3.11 8.15 -50.46
N LEU A 15 -2.33 7.85 -49.43
CA LEU A 15 -1.97 8.81 -48.35
C LEU A 15 -0.46 9.07 -48.23
N ALA A 16 0.31 8.79 -49.29
CA ALA A 16 1.69 9.24 -49.37
C ALA A 16 1.74 10.69 -49.91
N TYR A 17 2.22 11.59 -49.06
CA TYR A 17 2.57 12.99 -49.29
C TYR A 17 2.83 13.39 -50.75
N ARG A 18 1.93 14.22 -51.31
CA ARG A 18 2.28 15.16 -52.39
C ARG A 18 2.06 16.58 -51.90
N LEU A 19 3.18 17.26 -51.69
CA LEU A 19 3.27 18.73 -51.61
C LEU A 19 2.64 19.30 -52.88
N LEU A 20 1.47 19.94 -52.76
CA LEU A 20 0.85 20.68 -53.85
C LEU A 20 1.15 22.18 -53.70
N PRO A 21 1.48 22.91 -54.77
CA PRO A 21 1.93 24.29 -54.68
C PRO A 21 0.77 25.25 -54.39
N ARG A 22 1.06 26.27 -53.57
CA ARG A 22 0.23 27.46 -53.36
C ARG A 22 -0.03 28.16 -54.71
N LYS A 23 -1.28 28.11 -55.21
CA LYS A 23 -1.97 29.21 -55.93
C LYS A 23 -3.31 28.73 -56.50
N THR A 24 -4.35 28.84 -55.68
CA THR A 24 -5.68 29.35 -56.07
C THR A 24 -6.47 29.53 -54.79
N LEU A 25 -6.54 30.77 -54.31
CA LEU A 25 -7.45 31.21 -53.28
C LEU A 25 -8.87 31.09 -53.84
N LEU A 26 -9.49 29.92 -53.70
CA LEU A 26 -10.94 29.84 -53.71
C LEU A 26 -11.40 30.36 -52.35
N LEU A 27 -12.10 31.49 -52.36
CA LEU A 27 -12.91 31.98 -51.25
C LEU A 27 -13.91 30.89 -50.86
N ILE A 28 -13.49 30.03 -49.93
CA ILE A 28 -14.37 29.07 -49.26
C ILE A 28 -15.31 29.92 -48.42
N ARG A 29 -16.57 30.03 -48.85
CA ARG A 29 -17.66 30.53 -47.98
C ARG A 29 -17.63 29.71 -46.69
N VAL A 30 -17.28 30.38 -45.60
CA VAL A 30 -17.04 29.79 -44.27
C VAL A 30 -18.29 29.15 -43.67
N GLU A 31 -19.49 29.44 -44.19
CA GLU A 31 -20.78 29.05 -43.58
C GLU A 31 -21.46 27.80 -44.15
N ARG A 32 -20.81 27.01 -45.00
CA ARG A 32 -21.39 25.72 -45.44
C ARG A 32 -20.42 24.58 -45.21
N LEU A 33 -20.26 24.18 -43.95
CA LEU A 33 -19.90 22.80 -43.63
C LEU A 33 -20.93 21.90 -44.32
N LYS A 34 -20.55 21.29 -45.46
CA LYS A 34 -21.46 20.47 -46.27
C LYS A 34 -22.15 19.47 -45.33
N GLY A 35 -23.48 19.36 -45.36
CA GLY A 35 -24.25 18.57 -44.38
C GLY A 35 -23.74 17.14 -44.16
N ARG A 36 -23.06 16.54 -45.15
CA ARG A 36 -22.33 15.27 -45.01
C ARG A 36 -21.23 15.28 -43.94
N TYR A 37 -20.47 16.36 -43.77
CA TYR A 37 -19.45 16.49 -42.73
C TYR A 37 -20.08 16.64 -41.34
N LEU A 38 -21.15 17.44 -41.22
CA LEU A 38 -21.90 17.59 -39.96
C LEU A 38 -22.52 16.26 -39.54
N PHE A 39 -23.17 15.55 -40.47
CA PHE A 39 -23.72 14.21 -40.22
C PHE A 39 -22.63 13.22 -39.81
N ARG A 40 -21.49 13.18 -40.52
CA ARG A 40 -20.36 12.31 -40.12
C ARG A 40 -19.79 12.67 -38.76
N SER A 41 -19.75 13.95 -38.41
CA SER A 41 -19.33 14.42 -37.09
C SER A 41 -20.31 13.97 -36.01
N ALA A 42 -21.61 14.15 -36.24
CA ALA A 42 -22.67 13.71 -35.34
C ALA A 42 -22.64 12.19 -35.12
N VAL A 43 -22.55 11.40 -36.19
CA VAL A 43 -22.42 9.93 -36.10
C VAL A 43 -21.17 9.54 -35.32
N ARG A 44 -20.03 10.21 -35.51
CA ARG A 44 -18.82 9.95 -34.73
C ARG A 44 -19.03 10.25 -33.25
N ARG A 45 -19.68 11.36 -32.88
CA ARG A 45 -20.00 11.66 -31.48
C ARG A 45 -20.93 10.59 -30.90
N VAL A 46 -21.97 10.20 -31.63
CA VAL A 46 -22.88 9.13 -31.16
C VAL A 46 -22.12 7.83 -30.94
N LEU A 47 -21.24 7.43 -31.85
CA LEU A 47 -20.41 6.22 -31.73
C LEU A 47 -19.37 6.32 -30.61
N GLU A 48 -18.77 7.49 -30.43
CA GLU A 48 -17.74 7.73 -29.41
C GLU A 48 -18.26 7.46 -28.02
N TYR A 49 -19.49 7.88 -27.77
CA TYR A 49 -20.06 7.73 -26.46
C TYR A 49 -21.00 6.51 -26.37
N ILE A 50 -21.43 5.90 -27.49
CA ILE A 50 -22.55 4.92 -27.65
C ILE A 50 -22.92 4.06 -26.44
N GLU A 51 -21.94 3.52 -25.71
CA GLU A 51 -22.13 2.82 -24.44
C GLU A 51 -23.08 3.57 -23.49
N TRP A 52 -22.99 4.90 -23.40
CA TRP A 52 -23.85 5.79 -22.58
C TRP A 52 -25.33 5.89 -22.99
N ILE A 53 -25.64 5.80 -24.29
CA ILE A 53 -26.95 6.06 -24.90
C ILE A 53 -27.71 4.75 -24.90
N THR A 54 -26.98 3.65 -25.07
CA THR A 54 -27.51 2.30 -24.98
C THR A 54 -27.64 1.81 -23.54
N GLU A 55 -27.21 2.60 -22.54
CA GLU A 55 -27.52 2.33 -21.14
C GLU A 55 -29.04 2.39 -20.95
N ILE A 56 -29.66 1.22 -20.90
CA ILE A 56 -31.06 1.09 -20.55
C ILE A 56 -31.16 1.44 -19.06
N PRO A 57 -31.89 2.50 -18.66
CA PRO A 57 -32.15 2.74 -17.25
C PRO A 57 -32.86 1.50 -16.70
N ILE A 58 -32.41 0.98 -15.57
CA ILE A 58 -33.13 -0.09 -14.87
C ILE A 58 -34.41 0.56 -14.34
N ILE A 59 -35.47 0.57 -15.15
CA ILE A 59 -36.79 1.01 -14.71
C ILE A 59 -37.25 -0.02 -13.68
N GLU A 60 -37.49 0.43 -12.45
CA GLU A 60 -38.04 -0.38 -11.35
C GLU A 60 -39.54 -0.63 -11.57
N GLU A 61 -39.92 -1.17 -12.72
CA GLU A 61 -41.24 -1.77 -12.83
C GLU A 61 -41.17 -3.14 -12.12
N ILE A 62 -41.71 -3.18 -10.91
CA ILE A 62 -41.97 -4.43 -10.20
C ILE A 62 -42.98 -5.18 -11.06
N SER A 63 -42.51 -6.17 -11.81
CA SER A 63 -43.39 -7.12 -12.48
C SER A 63 -43.95 -8.07 -11.42
N ASP A 64 -45.22 -8.46 -11.51
CA ASP A 64 -45.83 -9.44 -10.60
C ASP A 64 -45.18 -10.83 -10.72
N ASP A 65 -44.37 -11.07 -11.75
CA ASP A 65 -43.64 -12.32 -11.94
C ASP A 65 -42.36 -12.38 -11.09
N VAL A 66 -42.42 -13.23 -10.06
CA VAL A 66 -41.31 -13.53 -9.13
C VAL A 66 -40.05 -14.00 -9.87
N THR A 67 -40.19 -14.70 -10.99
CA THR A 67 -39.06 -15.22 -11.79
C THR A 67 -38.30 -14.10 -12.48
N ILE A 68 -39.03 -13.10 -12.99
CA ILE A 68 -38.47 -11.90 -13.59
C ILE A 68 -37.74 -11.08 -12.52
N ASN A 69 -38.34 -10.93 -11.34
CA ASN A 69 -37.75 -10.22 -10.21
C ASN A 69 -36.47 -10.88 -9.69
N ILE A 70 -36.42 -12.21 -9.60
CA ILE A 70 -35.22 -12.97 -9.21
C ILE A 70 -34.11 -12.80 -10.26
N LYS A 71 -34.45 -12.89 -11.55
CA LYS A 71 -33.50 -12.71 -12.66
C LYS A 71 -32.95 -11.27 -12.70
N MET A 72 -33.81 -10.28 -12.51
CA MET A 72 -33.41 -8.88 -12.38
C MET A 72 -32.53 -8.67 -11.13
N ALA A 73 -32.83 -9.29 -10.00
CA ALA A 73 -32.01 -9.20 -8.78
C ALA A 73 -30.62 -9.83 -8.94
N GLN A 74 -30.51 -10.95 -9.65
CA GLN A 74 -29.21 -11.56 -9.99
C GLN A 74 -28.41 -10.71 -10.99
N GLN A 75 -29.07 -10.04 -11.94
CA GLN A 75 -28.43 -9.04 -12.81
C GLN A 75 -28.01 -7.78 -12.03
N ARG A 76 -28.80 -7.33 -11.03
CA ARG A 76 -28.47 -6.19 -10.15
C ARG A 76 -27.18 -6.43 -9.36
N GLN A 77 -26.91 -7.66 -8.92
CA GLN A 77 -25.63 -8.00 -8.27
C GLN A 77 -24.42 -7.94 -9.23
N ARG A 78 -24.64 -7.99 -10.55
CA ARG A 78 -23.57 -7.95 -11.56
C ARG A 78 -23.32 -6.55 -12.14
N VAL A 79 -24.29 -5.64 -12.07
CA VAL A 79 -24.16 -4.27 -12.59
C VAL A 79 -23.80 -3.35 -11.42
N GLU A 80 -22.52 -3.02 -11.28
CA GLU A 80 -22.09 -1.96 -10.37
C GLU A 80 -22.85 -0.67 -10.72
N LYS A 81 -23.47 -0.02 -9.73
CA LYS A 81 -24.11 1.29 -9.91
C LYS A 81 -23.04 2.27 -10.40
N LYS A 82 -23.07 2.65 -11.68
CA LYS A 82 -22.19 3.67 -12.23
C LYS A 82 -22.45 5.00 -11.52
N LEU A 83 -21.37 5.70 -11.17
CA LEU A 83 -21.40 6.87 -10.32
C LEU A 83 -22.03 8.12 -10.97
N LEU A 84 -22.01 8.19 -12.31
CA LEU A 84 -22.56 9.30 -13.10
C LEU A 84 -23.76 8.82 -13.93
N THR A 85 -24.84 9.59 -13.90
CA THR A 85 -26.05 9.39 -14.71
C THR A 85 -25.92 10.03 -16.10
N LEU A 86 -26.90 9.78 -16.99
CA LEU A 86 -26.97 10.44 -18.30
C LEU A 86 -27.15 11.97 -18.16
N GLU A 87 -27.97 12.41 -17.20
CA GLU A 87 -28.19 13.82 -16.91
C GLU A 87 -26.89 14.49 -16.44
N ASP A 88 -26.17 13.87 -15.49
CA ASP A 88 -24.87 14.36 -15.01
C ASP A 88 -23.89 14.60 -16.16
N ARG A 89 -23.77 13.61 -17.05
CA ARG A 89 -22.86 13.68 -18.21
C ARG A 89 -23.27 14.77 -19.20
N SER A 90 -24.58 14.98 -19.39
CA SER A 90 -25.08 16.01 -20.31
C SER A 90 -24.69 17.42 -19.86
N ILE A 91 -24.80 17.70 -18.55
CA ILE A 91 -24.44 18.99 -17.95
C ILE A 91 -22.91 19.17 -17.98
N LEU A 92 -22.17 18.10 -17.66
CA LEU A 92 -20.70 18.11 -17.67
C LEU A 92 -20.10 18.34 -19.07
N LEU A 93 -20.80 17.95 -20.14
CA LEU A 93 -20.39 18.18 -21.53
C LEU A 93 -20.56 19.64 -21.99
N VAL A 94 -21.32 20.46 -21.27
CA VAL A 94 -21.42 21.90 -21.54
C VAL A 94 -20.05 22.53 -21.33
N ASN A 95 -19.62 23.35 -22.29
CA ASN A 95 -18.34 24.06 -22.25
C ASN A 95 -18.28 24.92 -20.96
N PRO A 96 -17.21 24.86 -20.16
CA PRO A 96 -17.07 25.64 -18.92
C PRO A 96 -17.45 27.12 -19.05
N VAL A 97 -17.12 27.75 -20.17
CA VAL A 97 -17.40 29.19 -20.43
C VAL A 97 -18.90 29.46 -20.60
N GLU A 98 -19.66 28.49 -21.09
CA GLU A 98 -21.09 28.61 -21.43
C GLU A 98 -22.01 28.12 -20.30
N ARG A 99 -21.45 27.61 -19.19
CA ARG A 99 -22.24 27.09 -18.06
C ARG A 99 -23.00 28.18 -17.33
N SER A 100 -24.30 27.96 -17.13
CA SER A 100 -25.14 28.81 -16.28
C SER A 100 -24.75 28.69 -14.80
N SER A 101 -25.21 29.62 -13.97
CA SER A 101 -24.99 29.55 -12.52
C SER A 101 -25.63 28.30 -11.90
N THR A 102 -26.79 27.86 -12.42
CA THR A 102 -27.44 26.62 -11.99
C THR A 102 -26.64 25.39 -12.38
N ASP A 103 -26.04 25.36 -13.58
CA ASP A 103 -25.18 24.24 -13.99
C ASP A 103 -23.94 24.13 -13.10
N LYS A 104 -23.32 25.28 -12.77
CA LYS A 104 -22.15 25.32 -11.88
C LYS A 104 -22.49 24.81 -10.48
N ALA A 105 -23.64 25.22 -9.92
CA ALA A 105 -24.11 24.72 -8.63
C ALA A 105 -24.38 23.21 -8.66
N TYR A 106 -25.01 22.71 -9.73
CA TYR A 106 -25.26 21.28 -9.91
C TYR A 106 -23.95 20.48 -10.00
N ILE A 107 -22.99 20.94 -10.81
CA ILE A 107 -21.68 20.29 -10.95
C ILE A 107 -20.92 20.33 -9.62
N TYR A 108 -21.02 21.41 -8.84
CA TYR A 108 -20.43 21.48 -7.51
C TYR A 108 -20.99 20.38 -6.58
N ASP A 109 -22.31 20.23 -6.54
CA ASP A 109 -22.97 19.17 -5.76
C ASP A 109 -22.59 17.76 -6.25
N LEU A 110 -22.40 17.60 -7.56
CA LEU A 110 -21.92 16.35 -8.16
C LEU A 110 -20.47 16.05 -7.75
N ILE A 111 -19.57 17.02 -7.88
CA ILE A 111 -18.15 16.90 -7.52
C ILE A 111 -17.99 16.61 -6.02
N LYS A 112 -18.84 17.16 -5.17
CA LYS A 112 -18.88 16.87 -3.73
C LYS A 112 -19.09 15.37 -3.42
N LYS A 113 -19.84 14.66 -4.29
CA LYS A 113 -20.08 13.21 -4.16
C LYS A 113 -18.89 12.37 -4.67
N LEU A 114 -18.04 12.93 -5.52
CA LEU A 114 -16.90 12.21 -6.10
C LEU A 114 -15.75 12.06 -5.08
N ARG A 115 -15.26 10.83 -4.90
CA ARG A 115 -14.15 10.52 -3.98
C ARG A 115 -12.90 11.35 -4.26
N ALA A 116 -12.64 11.64 -5.53
CA ALA A 116 -11.47 12.39 -6.01
C ALA A 116 -11.39 13.80 -5.40
N PHE A 117 -12.53 14.39 -5.05
CA PHE A 117 -12.58 15.77 -4.59
C PHE A 117 -12.87 15.91 -3.09
N SER A 118 -13.18 14.80 -2.42
CA SER A 118 -13.55 14.77 -0.99
C SER A 118 -12.49 15.32 -0.03
N LYS A 119 -11.23 15.44 -0.46
CA LYS A 119 -10.11 15.96 0.35
C LYS A 119 -9.80 17.44 0.11
N HIS A 120 -10.45 18.08 -0.86
CA HIS A 120 -10.26 19.50 -1.19
C HIS A 120 -11.22 20.39 -0.39
N SER A 121 -10.85 21.65 -0.13
CA SER A 121 -11.72 22.64 0.54
C SER A 121 -12.96 22.96 -0.31
N GLU A 122 -14.01 23.52 0.31
CA GLU A 122 -15.24 23.88 -0.40
C GLU A 122 -14.98 24.91 -1.51
N ASP A 123 -14.22 25.97 -1.21
CA ASP A 123 -13.81 26.98 -2.19
C ASP A 123 -13.06 26.37 -3.39
N LEU A 124 -12.17 25.40 -3.11
CA LEU A 124 -11.41 24.73 -4.16
C LEU A 124 -12.32 23.87 -5.04
N ARG A 125 -13.31 23.18 -4.46
CA ARG A 125 -14.28 22.38 -5.21
C ARG A 125 -15.19 23.25 -6.08
N GLU A 126 -15.62 24.40 -5.57
CA GLU A 126 -16.45 25.34 -6.32
C GLU A 126 -15.69 25.89 -7.54
N ASN A 127 -14.44 26.31 -7.34
CA ASN A 127 -13.57 26.75 -8.43
C ASN A 127 -13.32 25.63 -9.46
N LEU A 128 -13.09 24.39 -9.00
CA LEU A 128 -12.91 23.24 -9.89
C LEU A 128 -14.19 22.89 -10.66
N ALA A 129 -15.37 22.98 -10.04
CA ALA A 129 -16.67 22.75 -10.69
C ALA A 129 -16.92 23.74 -11.84
N ALA A 130 -16.47 25.00 -11.67
CA ALA A 130 -16.60 26.01 -12.69
C ALA A 130 -15.75 25.72 -13.94
N VAL A 131 -14.55 25.13 -13.78
CA VAL A 131 -13.57 24.98 -14.87
C VAL A 131 -13.43 23.56 -15.44
N CYS A 132 -13.90 22.53 -14.72
CA CYS A 132 -13.63 21.14 -15.12
C CYS A 132 -14.25 20.78 -16.47
N ILE A 133 -13.52 20.06 -17.31
CA ILE A 133 -13.99 19.58 -18.61
C ILE A 133 -14.18 18.07 -18.54
N TYR A 134 -15.33 17.57 -18.95
CA TYR A 134 -15.58 16.13 -18.93
C TYR A 134 -15.14 15.43 -20.22
N GLN A 135 -14.55 14.25 -20.07
CA GLN A 135 -14.19 13.37 -21.17
C GLN A 135 -14.49 11.92 -20.81
N TYR A 136 -15.18 11.22 -21.71
CA TYR A 136 -15.38 9.78 -21.65
C TYR A 136 -14.39 9.09 -22.57
N LEU A 137 -13.81 7.97 -22.12
CA LEU A 137 -12.91 7.15 -22.92
C LEU A 137 -13.26 5.66 -22.75
N PRO A 138 -13.44 4.90 -23.84
CA PRO A 138 -13.62 3.45 -23.76
C PRO A 138 -12.31 2.75 -23.34
N ALA A 139 -12.39 1.46 -23.02
CA ALA A 139 -11.23 0.64 -22.65
C ALA A 139 -10.18 0.56 -23.77
N GLY A 140 -8.91 0.45 -23.40
CA GLY A 140 -7.76 0.32 -24.32
C GLY A 140 -7.31 1.61 -24.99
N ARG A 141 -7.80 2.77 -24.55
CA ARG A 141 -7.43 4.10 -25.08
C ARG A 141 -6.25 4.69 -24.30
N VAL A 142 -5.30 5.24 -25.04
CA VAL A 142 -4.17 5.98 -24.46
C VAL A 142 -4.62 7.40 -24.16
N ILE A 143 -4.54 7.81 -22.88
CA ILE A 143 -4.95 9.14 -22.41
C ILE A 143 -3.78 10.12 -22.54
N VAL A 144 -2.62 9.72 -22.01
CA VAL A 144 -1.36 10.46 -22.12
C VAL A 144 -0.26 9.51 -22.53
N ARG A 145 0.72 10.02 -23.28
CA ARG A 145 1.92 9.27 -23.68
C ARG A 145 3.13 9.87 -22.99
N GLN A 146 4.03 8.99 -22.55
CA GLN A 146 5.34 9.40 -22.06
C GLN A 146 6.06 10.30 -23.09
N ASN A 147 6.85 11.25 -22.59
CA ASN A 147 7.63 12.23 -23.35
C ASN A 147 6.80 13.25 -24.16
N HIS A 148 5.47 13.21 -24.11
CA HIS A 148 4.64 14.26 -24.70
C HIS A 148 4.56 15.48 -23.79
N LYS A 149 4.28 16.65 -24.37
CA LYS A 149 4.06 17.89 -23.62
C LYS A 149 2.82 17.76 -22.73
N ALA A 150 2.91 18.25 -21.48
CA ALA A 150 1.79 18.27 -20.56
C ALA A 150 0.95 19.55 -20.71
N GLU A 151 -0.34 19.35 -20.95
CA GLU A 151 -1.32 20.44 -21.13
C GLU A 151 -2.48 20.39 -20.13
N ASN A 152 -2.83 19.21 -19.62
CA ASN A 152 -4.00 19.01 -18.76
C ASN A 152 -3.70 18.11 -17.54
N LEU A 153 -4.43 18.32 -16.46
CA LEU A 153 -4.54 17.41 -15.32
C LEU A 153 -5.80 16.55 -15.48
N TYR A 154 -5.80 15.33 -14.94
CA TYR A 154 -6.94 14.42 -15.03
C TYR A 154 -7.33 13.89 -13.64
N PHE A 155 -8.62 13.92 -13.35
CA PHE A 155 -9.25 13.22 -12.22
C PHE A 155 -10.06 12.04 -12.75
N ILE A 156 -9.93 10.88 -12.11
CA ILE A 156 -10.68 9.67 -12.45
C ILE A 156 -11.98 9.70 -11.65
N ALA A 157 -13.09 10.04 -12.31
CA ALA A 157 -14.41 10.01 -11.69
C ALA A 157 -14.91 8.56 -11.56
N ASN A 158 -14.73 7.76 -12.62
CA ASN A 158 -15.12 6.36 -12.65
C ASN A 158 -14.20 5.55 -13.59
N GLY A 159 -13.89 4.31 -13.24
CA GLY A 159 -13.11 3.37 -14.04
C GLY A 159 -11.67 3.13 -13.54
N GLU A 160 -10.93 2.32 -14.27
CA GLU A 160 -9.53 1.99 -13.98
C GLU A 160 -8.61 2.33 -15.15
N VAL A 161 -7.42 2.82 -14.84
CA VAL A 161 -6.36 3.10 -15.82
C VAL A 161 -5.07 2.40 -15.41
N ASN A 162 -4.31 1.92 -16.39
CA ASN A 162 -3.00 1.32 -16.20
C ASN A 162 -1.90 2.33 -16.51
N LEU A 163 -0.87 2.38 -15.66
CA LEU A 163 0.28 3.27 -15.81
C LEU A 163 1.48 2.44 -16.22
N SER A 164 2.17 2.88 -17.26
CA SER A 164 3.37 2.23 -17.75
C SER A 164 4.43 3.24 -18.11
N ARG A 165 5.70 2.87 -17.93
CA ARG A 165 6.85 3.68 -18.34
C ARG A 165 7.76 2.82 -19.21
N VAL A 166 8.18 3.33 -20.35
CA VAL A 166 9.24 2.74 -21.15
C VAL A 166 10.55 3.31 -20.66
N ALA A 167 11.42 2.43 -20.16
CA ALA A 167 12.80 2.75 -19.79
C ALA A 167 13.75 2.03 -20.74
N ILE A 168 14.85 2.69 -21.07
CA ILE A 168 15.92 2.11 -21.88
C ILE A 168 16.99 1.63 -20.90
N ASP A 169 17.35 0.36 -20.97
CA ASP A 169 18.43 -0.19 -20.14
C ASP A 169 19.77 0.37 -20.63
N GLU A 170 20.51 1.03 -19.73
CA GLU A 170 21.78 1.68 -20.04
C GLU A 170 22.88 0.70 -20.49
N LEU A 171 22.78 -0.57 -20.08
CA LEU A 171 23.78 -1.59 -20.39
C LEU A 171 23.50 -2.32 -21.72
N THR A 172 22.22 -2.58 -22.01
CA THR A 172 21.81 -3.38 -23.17
C THR A 172 21.24 -2.54 -24.32
N GLY A 173 20.74 -1.33 -24.03
CA GLY A 173 20.02 -0.50 -24.98
C GLY A 173 18.58 -0.95 -25.25
N ASP A 174 18.11 -2.02 -24.58
CA ASP A 174 16.79 -2.57 -24.80
C ASP A 174 15.69 -1.72 -24.14
N GLU A 175 14.58 -1.54 -24.85
CA GLU A 175 13.39 -0.91 -24.30
C GLU A 175 12.63 -1.90 -23.41
N LYS A 176 12.50 -1.56 -22.13
CA LYS A 176 11.70 -2.30 -21.16
C LYS A 176 10.49 -1.49 -20.74
N THR A 177 9.31 -2.04 -20.97
CA THR A 177 8.07 -1.50 -20.41
C THR A 177 7.93 -1.94 -18.96
N ILE A 178 7.90 -0.96 -18.08
CA ILE A 178 7.73 -1.11 -16.63
C ILE A 178 6.28 -0.79 -16.30
N ASP A 179 5.59 -1.74 -15.66
CA ASP A 179 4.26 -1.55 -15.12
C ASP A 179 4.35 -0.80 -13.79
N MET A 180 3.74 0.38 -13.75
CA MET A 180 3.75 1.29 -12.60
C MET A 180 2.51 1.10 -11.71
N GLY A 181 1.58 0.21 -12.13
CA GLY A 181 0.37 -0.14 -11.42
C GLY A 181 -0.90 0.48 -12.00
N ILE A 182 -2.00 0.24 -11.30
CA ILE A 182 -3.35 0.63 -11.70
C ILE A 182 -3.82 1.79 -10.80
N MET A 183 -4.40 2.82 -11.42
CA MET A 183 -5.12 3.89 -10.72
C MET A 183 -6.63 3.71 -10.90
N GLN A 184 -7.38 4.05 -9.87
CA GLN A 184 -8.81 3.77 -9.77
C GLN A 184 -9.63 5.05 -9.59
N SER A 185 -10.96 4.92 -9.64
CA SER A 185 -11.91 5.97 -9.30
C SER A 185 -11.55 6.68 -7.99
N GLY A 186 -11.33 7.99 -8.07
CA GLY A 186 -10.88 8.81 -6.93
C GLY A 186 -9.43 9.27 -7.03
N ASP A 187 -8.63 8.70 -7.92
CA ASP A 187 -7.25 9.12 -8.12
C ASP A 187 -7.14 10.29 -9.14
N MET A 188 -6.01 11.00 -9.09
CA MET A 188 -5.65 12.11 -9.98
C MET A 188 -4.28 11.84 -10.59
N PHE A 189 -4.11 12.12 -11.89
CA PHE A 189 -2.81 12.01 -12.57
C PHE A 189 -2.53 13.19 -13.52
N GLY A 190 -1.25 13.41 -13.80
CA GLY A 190 -0.76 14.39 -14.77
C GLY A 190 -0.31 15.71 -14.16
N GLU A 191 -0.35 15.84 -12.83
CA GLU A 191 0.08 16.98 -12.04
C GLU A 191 1.59 17.21 -12.13
N VAL A 192 2.39 16.14 -12.08
CA VAL A 192 3.87 16.18 -12.13
C VAL A 192 4.37 17.09 -13.25
N ALA A 193 3.90 16.78 -14.46
CA ALA A 193 4.42 17.36 -15.68
C ALA A 193 3.94 18.81 -15.88
N LEU A 194 2.77 19.15 -15.36
CA LEU A 194 2.28 20.54 -15.33
C LEU A 194 3.04 21.38 -14.31
N PHE A 195 3.22 20.83 -13.10
CA PHE A 195 3.85 21.54 -11.99
C PHE A 195 5.29 21.93 -12.34
N HIS A 196 6.06 21.01 -12.93
CA HIS A 196 7.47 21.24 -13.29
C HIS A 196 7.73 21.71 -14.71
N THR A 197 6.70 21.79 -15.55
CA THR A 197 6.89 22.10 -16.98
C THR A 197 7.83 21.10 -17.68
N ILE A 198 7.74 19.83 -17.29
CA ILE A 198 8.48 18.73 -17.93
C ILE A 198 7.55 17.92 -18.85
N PRO A 199 8.10 17.10 -19.77
CA PRO A 199 7.30 16.13 -20.51
C PRO A 199 6.63 15.11 -19.59
N ARG A 200 5.61 14.41 -20.09
CA ARG A 200 4.95 13.31 -19.37
C ARG A 200 5.95 12.23 -18.99
N THR A 201 5.97 11.84 -17.72
CA THR A 201 6.88 10.83 -17.18
C THR A 201 6.42 9.40 -17.45
N SER A 202 5.14 9.19 -17.74
CA SER A 202 4.54 7.87 -17.98
C SER A 202 3.44 7.91 -19.03
N THR A 203 3.11 6.73 -19.57
CA THR A 203 1.98 6.47 -20.45
C THR A 203 0.81 5.93 -19.64
N VAL A 204 -0.38 6.49 -19.83
CA VAL A 204 -1.61 6.07 -19.13
C VAL A 204 -2.61 5.54 -20.14
N ILE A 205 -3.11 4.33 -19.90
CA ILE A 205 -4.03 3.63 -20.80
C ILE A 205 -5.28 3.21 -20.01
N THR A 206 -6.46 3.42 -20.56
CA THR A 206 -7.72 2.97 -19.94
C THR A 206 -7.78 1.44 -19.91
N LYS A 207 -8.04 0.86 -18.74
CA LYS A 207 -8.23 -0.58 -18.57
C LYS A 207 -9.71 -0.95 -18.70
N THR A 208 -10.60 -0.11 -18.15
CA THR A 208 -12.05 -0.16 -18.34
C THR A 208 -12.53 1.05 -19.15
N SER A 209 -13.84 1.20 -19.37
CA SER A 209 -14.40 2.52 -19.73
C SER A 209 -14.16 3.49 -18.57
N VAL A 210 -13.74 4.72 -18.86
CA VAL A 210 -13.35 5.71 -17.85
C VAL A 210 -14.07 7.04 -18.08
N ASP A 211 -14.61 7.60 -17.00
CA ASP A 211 -15.12 8.96 -16.91
C ASP A 211 -14.02 9.85 -16.28
N LEU A 212 -13.56 10.86 -17.03
CA LEU A 212 -12.50 11.77 -16.60
C LEU A 212 -13.01 13.22 -16.46
N LEU A 213 -12.50 13.91 -15.45
CA LEU A 213 -12.60 15.37 -15.33
C LEU A 213 -11.21 15.97 -15.54
N LEU A 214 -11.10 16.87 -16.51
CA LEU A 214 -9.87 17.50 -16.95
C LEU A 214 -9.81 18.93 -16.45
N ILE A 215 -8.60 19.38 -16.11
CA ILE A 215 -8.31 20.78 -15.79
C ILE A 215 -7.19 21.23 -16.72
N THR A 216 -7.37 22.38 -17.37
CA THR A 216 -6.34 22.92 -18.28
C THR A 216 -5.14 23.41 -17.49
N ARG A 217 -3.98 23.55 -18.15
CA ARG A 217 -2.77 24.11 -17.52
C ARG A 217 -3.01 25.48 -16.87
N ASN A 218 -3.73 26.37 -17.53
CA ASN A 218 -3.98 27.72 -17.01
C ASN A 218 -4.83 27.65 -15.73
N ASP A 219 -5.88 26.83 -15.74
CA ASP A 219 -6.73 26.64 -14.56
C ASP A 219 -5.99 25.94 -13.43
N PHE A 220 -5.12 24.98 -13.76
CA PHE A 220 -4.23 24.34 -12.79
C PHE A 220 -3.31 25.34 -12.11
N ASP A 221 -2.66 26.20 -12.89
CA ASP A 221 -1.75 27.22 -12.40
C ASP A 221 -2.46 28.22 -11.47
N ASN A 222 -3.73 28.57 -11.77
CA ASN A 222 -4.52 29.52 -10.99
C ASN A 222 -5.18 28.91 -9.73
N ILE A 223 -5.57 27.63 -9.77
CA ILE A 223 -6.45 27.04 -8.75
C ILE A 223 -5.73 25.99 -7.89
N LEU A 224 -4.91 25.14 -8.51
CA LEU A 224 -4.36 23.96 -7.85
C LEU A 224 -2.88 24.08 -7.49
N ARG A 225 -2.11 24.89 -8.22
CA ARG A 225 -0.65 24.98 -8.06
C ARG A 225 -0.27 25.30 -6.62
N ASP A 226 -0.81 26.36 -6.03
CA ASP A 226 -0.44 26.77 -4.66
C ASP A 226 -0.80 25.72 -3.62
N VAL A 227 -1.98 25.11 -3.75
CA VAL A 227 -2.44 24.04 -2.83
C VAL A 227 -1.56 22.81 -2.93
N LEU A 228 -1.11 22.44 -4.13
CA LEU A 228 -0.19 21.33 -4.33
C LEU A 228 1.22 21.67 -3.84
N THR A 229 1.70 22.90 -4.04
CA THR A 229 2.99 23.38 -3.50
C THR A 229 3.04 23.22 -1.99
N GLN A 230 2.01 23.68 -1.27
CA GLN A 230 1.95 23.53 0.19
C GLN A 230 2.00 22.06 0.63
N LYS A 231 1.28 21.18 -0.07
CA LYS A 231 1.33 19.73 0.22
C LYS A 231 2.72 19.17 -0.01
N TRP A 232 3.41 19.63 -1.05
CA TRP A 232 4.75 19.19 -1.37
C TRP A 232 5.79 19.70 -0.39
N ASP A 233 5.65 20.92 0.11
CA ASP A 233 6.57 21.45 1.11
C ASP A 233 6.51 20.60 2.38
N VAL A 234 5.31 20.19 2.81
CA VAL A 234 5.15 19.23 3.91
C VAL A 234 5.82 17.88 3.62
N LEU A 235 5.73 17.37 2.38
CA LEU A 235 6.39 16.11 1.98
C LEU A 235 7.91 16.26 1.91
N ARG A 236 8.40 17.43 1.47
CA ARG A 236 9.82 17.76 1.40
C ARG A 236 10.42 17.87 2.81
N ASP A 237 9.73 18.55 3.71
CA ASP A 237 10.12 18.65 5.12
C ASP A 237 10.20 17.26 5.75
N ALA A 238 9.25 16.38 5.43
CA ALA A 238 9.29 14.98 5.85
C ALA A 238 10.52 14.22 5.30
N LEU A 239 10.91 14.43 4.03
CA LEU A 239 12.10 13.81 3.43
C LEU A 239 13.40 14.23 4.13
N VAL A 240 13.53 15.49 4.52
CA VAL A 240 14.74 16.03 5.19
C VAL A 240 15.05 15.30 6.50
N HIS A 241 14.05 14.71 7.15
CA HIS A 241 14.24 13.94 8.38
C HIS A 241 15.02 12.63 8.18
N PHE A 242 15.14 12.13 6.95
CA PHE A 242 15.80 10.87 6.66
C PHE A 242 17.14 11.09 5.97
N ASN A 243 18.21 10.59 6.58
CA ASN A 243 19.57 10.69 6.03
C ASN A 243 19.72 9.98 4.67
N TYR A 244 18.86 9.01 4.35
CA TYR A 244 18.90 8.25 3.10
C TYR A 244 18.77 9.12 1.85
N PHE A 245 18.06 10.25 1.95
CA PHE A 245 17.70 11.10 0.81
C PHE A 245 18.61 12.32 0.65
N LYS A 246 19.62 12.50 1.52
CA LYS A 246 20.51 13.68 1.48
C LYS A 246 21.31 13.82 0.19
N ALA A 247 21.58 12.69 -0.48
CA ALA A 247 22.36 12.65 -1.72
C ALA A 247 21.49 12.63 -2.99
N TRP A 248 20.19 12.94 -2.87
CA TRP A 248 19.28 13.01 -4.01
C TRP A 248 19.31 14.40 -4.64
N ASP A 249 19.22 14.42 -5.97
CA ASP A 249 19.10 15.67 -6.71
C ASP A 249 17.70 16.24 -6.53
N GLU A 250 17.57 17.55 -6.74
CA GLU A 250 16.30 18.23 -6.54
C GLU A 250 15.18 17.65 -7.42
N GLU A 251 15.51 17.21 -8.64
CA GLU A 251 14.58 16.50 -9.55
C GLU A 251 14.08 15.17 -8.96
N THR A 252 14.98 14.34 -8.40
CA THR A 252 14.60 13.06 -7.79
C THR A 252 13.75 13.28 -6.54
N VAL A 253 14.11 14.25 -5.69
CA VAL A 253 13.31 14.62 -4.51
C VAL A 253 11.90 15.06 -4.92
N ARG A 254 11.79 15.86 -5.98
CA ARG A 254 10.52 16.31 -6.52
C ARG A 254 9.66 15.14 -7.02
N GLU A 255 10.22 14.27 -7.87
CA GLU A 255 9.51 13.08 -8.36
C GLU A 255 9.03 12.19 -7.20
N CYS A 256 9.88 12.02 -6.17
CA CYS A 256 9.52 11.28 -4.97
C CYS A 256 8.30 11.88 -4.28
N CYS A 257 8.32 13.20 -3.99
CA CYS A 257 7.23 13.87 -3.29
C CYS A 257 5.89 13.66 -4.02
N ILE A 258 5.89 13.68 -5.34
CA ILE A 258 4.64 13.55 -6.11
C ILE A 258 4.03 12.17 -5.95
N LEU A 259 4.86 11.14 -6.08
CA LEU A 259 4.41 9.75 -6.04
C LEU A 259 4.12 9.28 -4.60
N SER A 260 4.65 10.01 -3.62
CA SER A 260 4.56 9.64 -2.22
C SER A 260 3.27 10.11 -1.56
N LYS A 261 2.90 9.44 -0.48
CA LYS A 261 1.68 9.74 0.28
C LYS A 261 2.00 9.82 1.76
N LEU A 262 1.40 10.80 2.45
CA LEU A 262 1.35 10.79 3.92
C LEU A 262 0.12 10.01 4.34
N LYS A 263 0.31 9.01 5.20
CA LYS A 263 -0.78 8.24 5.79
C LYS A 263 -0.63 8.18 7.29
N ASP A 264 -1.73 8.51 7.97
CA ASP A 264 -1.92 8.30 9.39
C ASP A 264 -2.58 6.94 9.61
N PHE A 265 -2.03 6.17 10.54
CA PHE A 265 -2.51 4.85 10.96
C PHE A 265 -2.99 4.94 12.40
N LYS A 266 -4.14 4.32 12.67
CA LYS A 266 -4.66 4.24 14.04
C LYS A 266 -3.89 3.19 14.85
N PRO A 267 -3.87 3.30 16.20
CA PRO A 267 -3.38 2.22 17.04
C PRO A 267 -4.01 0.90 16.63
N ASN A 268 -3.20 -0.16 16.58
CA ASN A 268 -3.59 -1.50 16.20
C ASN A 268 -3.97 -1.75 14.73
N GLU A 269 -3.86 -0.74 13.86
CA GLU A 269 -4.00 -0.94 12.41
C GLU A 269 -2.79 -1.72 11.86
N VAL A 270 -3.03 -2.62 10.90
CA VAL A 270 -1.97 -3.35 10.19
C VAL A 270 -1.40 -2.46 9.07
N LEU A 271 -0.11 -2.15 9.14
CA LEU A 271 0.57 -1.35 8.13
C LEU A 271 0.95 -2.22 6.93
N LEU A 272 1.50 -3.42 7.21
CA LEU A 272 2.03 -4.34 6.21
C LEU A 272 2.04 -5.78 6.74
N GLY A 273 1.50 -6.75 5.98
CA GLY A 273 1.71 -8.18 6.24
C GLY A 273 0.57 -9.08 5.75
N ASP A 274 0.85 -10.36 5.51
CA ASP A 274 -0.13 -11.38 5.07
C ASP A 274 -0.99 -10.99 3.85
N GLY A 275 -0.43 -10.23 2.90
CA GLY A 275 -1.15 -9.72 1.72
C GLY A 275 -2.11 -8.55 2.03
N THR A 276 -2.15 -8.08 3.27
CA THR A 276 -2.93 -6.94 3.72
C THR A 276 -2.02 -5.71 3.96
N GLY A 277 -2.60 -4.51 3.82
CA GLY A 277 -1.87 -3.24 3.96
C GLY A 277 -1.30 -2.71 2.63
N MET A 278 -0.39 -1.72 2.71
CA MET A 278 0.13 -1.02 1.53
C MET A 278 1.39 -1.71 0.97
N VAL A 279 1.25 -2.94 0.48
CA VAL A 279 2.34 -3.82 0.00
C VAL A 279 3.21 -3.24 -1.13
N ASN A 280 2.67 -2.33 -1.93
CA ASN A 280 3.40 -1.68 -3.02
C ASN A 280 4.20 -0.45 -2.59
N TYR A 281 4.16 -0.09 -1.30
CA TYR A 281 4.81 1.09 -0.74
C TYR A 281 5.83 0.70 0.33
N VAL A 282 6.94 1.43 0.32
CA VAL A 282 7.93 1.47 1.39
C VAL A 282 7.47 2.51 2.40
N HIS A 283 7.44 2.13 3.67
CA HIS A 283 6.96 2.96 4.76
C HIS A 283 8.15 3.58 5.49
N PHE A 284 8.11 4.89 5.66
CA PHE A 284 9.08 5.66 6.42
C PHE A 284 8.37 6.29 7.63
N VAL A 285 8.78 5.91 8.84
CA VAL A 285 8.10 6.33 10.07
C VAL A 285 8.50 7.76 10.43
N LEU A 286 7.54 8.68 10.39
CA LEU A 286 7.75 10.09 10.77
C LEU A 286 7.52 10.32 12.26
N SER A 287 6.49 9.68 12.82
CA SER A 287 6.14 9.75 14.24
C SER A 287 5.34 8.54 14.67
N GLY A 288 5.39 8.22 15.96
CA GLY A 288 4.75 7.03 16.53
C GLY A 288 5.64 5.80 16.49
N GLU A 289 5.07 4.67 16.92
CA GLU A 289 5.77 3.40 17.08
C GLU A 289 4.91 2.23 16.57
N CYS A 290 5.51 1.35 15.76
CA CYS A 290 4.92 0.08 15.37
C CYS A 290 5.79 -1.09 15.81
N ARG A 291 5.22 -2.29 15.79
CA ARG A 291 5.94 -3.54 16.04
C ARG A 291 5.83 -4.49 14.89
N LEU A 292 6.90 -5.24 14.66
CA LEU A 292 6.91 -6.44 13.86
C LEU A 292 6.51 -7.62 14.74
N ILE A 293 5.47 -8.32 14.34
CA ILE A 293 4.95 -9.52 15.00
C ILE A 293 5.11 -10.68 14.03
N GLU A 294 5.70 -11.78 14.49
CA GLU A 294 5.72 -13.05 13.76
C GLU A 294 4.78 -14.04 14.43
N HIS A 295 3.99 -14.78 13.65
CA HIS A 295 3.17 -15.86 14.18
C HIS A 295 3.80 -17.23 13.93
N MET A 296 3.73 -18.10 14.92
CA MET A 296 4.20 -19.47 14.85
C MET A 296 3.08 -20.42 15.28
N LEU A 297 3.01 -21.58 14.63
CA LEU A 297 2.13 -22.66 15.04
C LEU A 297 2.91 -23.56 15.98
N VAL A 298 2.38 -23.76 17.19
CA VAL A 298 3.01 -24.58 18.22
C VAL A 298 2.04 -25.67 18.65
N ARG A 299 2.49 -26.91 18.61
CA ARG A 299 1.78 -28.07 19.13
C ARG A 299 2.09 -28.23 20.62
N GLU A 300 1.06 -28.33 21.43
CA GLU A 300 1.14 -28.55 22.87
C GLU A 300 0.79 -30.00 23.19
N ARG A 301 1.71 -30.71 23.87
CA ARG A 301 1.50 -32.09 24.34
C ARG A 301 1.69 -32.16 25.85
N PRO A 302 0.74 -32.72 26.61
CA PRO A 302 0.95 -32.95 28.04
C PRO A 302 2.02 -34.05 28.23
N SER A 303 2.96 -33.81 29.15
CA SER A 303 3.99 -34.77 29.55
C SER A 303 4.07 -34.85 31.08
N TYR A 304 4.66 -35.92 31.62
CA TYR A 304 4.83 -36.15 33.06
C TYR A 304 5.62 -35.03 33.76
N HIS A 305 6.47 -34.31 33.03
CA HIS A 305 7.27 -33.19 33.55
C HIS A 305 6.72 -31.81 33.15
N GLY A 306 5.47 -31.74 32.67
CA GLY A 306 4.80 -30.51 32.23
C GLY A 306 4.40 -30.52 30.75
N THR A 307 4.01 -29.37 30.21
CA THR A 307 3.63 -29.26 28.79
C THR A 307 4.86 -29.24 27.89
N GLN A 308 4.95 -30.17 26.96
CA GLN A 308 5.94 -30.19 25.88
C GLN A 308 5.41 -29.39 24.69
N TYR A 309 6.27 -28.55 24.13
CA TYR A 309 5.95 -27.72 22.97
C TYR A 309 6.78 -28.19 21.77
N GLU A 310 6.16 -28.27 20.59
CA GLU A 310 6.81 -28.59 19.32
C GLU A 310 6.38 -27.60 18.25
N LEU A 311 7.30 -27.18 17.37
CA LEU A 311 6.94 -26.31 16.25
C LEU A 311 6.11 -27.12 15.23
N TYR A 312 4.92 -26.63 14.90
CA TYR A 312 4.04 -27.27 13.93
C TYR A 312 4.27 -26.68 12.53
N ASP A 313 4.46 -27.57 11.56
CA ASP A 313 4.58 -27.23 10.15
C ASP A 313 3.43 -27.92 9.35
N PRO A 314 2.51 -27.15 8.75
CA PRO A 314 1.39 -27.69 7.97
C PRO A 314 1.84 -28.51 6.75
N GLU A 315 2.97 -28.17 6.13
CA GLU A 315 3.44 -28.83 4.91
C GLU A 315 4.12 -30.18 5.19
N ILE A 316 4.76 -30.32 6.35
CA ILE A 316 5.46 -31.56 6.74
C ILE A 316 4.47 -32.59 7.32
N SER A 317 3.36 -32.13 7.89
CA SER A 317 2.37 -32.98 8.57
C SER A 317 1.29 -33.54 7.65
N SER A 318 1.24 -33.10 6.39
CA SER A 318 0.32 -33.58 5.35
C SER A 318 0.97 -34.59 4.38
N GLY A 319 1.69 -35.58 4.93
CA GLY A 319 2.15 -36.80 4.21
C GLY A 319 1.19 -37.99 4.44
N PRO A 320 1.19 -39.04 3.58
CA PRO A 320 0.01 -39.86 3.31
C PRO A 320 -0.50 -40.65 4.52
N GLN A 321 -1.82 -40.67 4.69
CA GLN A 321 -2.53 -41.59 5.59
C GLN A 321 -2.15 -43.04 5.27
N GLN A 322 -1.42 -43.71 6.16
CA GLN A 322 -1.28 -45.17 6.15
C GLN A 322 -1.64 -45.76 7.52
N GLN A 323 -2.55 -46.73 7.46
CA GLN A 323 -3.09 -47.53 8.56
C GLN A 323 -1.99 -48.31 9.32
N PRO A 324 -2.26 -48.74 10.58
CA PRO A 324 -1.23 -49.29 11.45
C PRO A 324 -0.97 -50.77 11.14
N ARG A 325 0.30 -51.12 10.88
CA ARG A 325 0.77 -52.51 11.01
C ARG A 325 2.20 -52.57 11.54
N GLY A 326 2.38 -53.33 12.62
CA GLY A 326 3.41 -54.36 12.73
C GLY A 326 4.83 -53.95 13.16
N VAL A 327 5.16 -54.31 14.40
CA VAL A 327 6.48 -54.35 15.07
C VAL A 327 7.64 -54.88 14.21
N SER A 328 8.80 -54.21 14.22
CA SER A 328 10.10 -54.81 14.60
C SER A 328 11.27 -53.81 14.66
N LYS A 329 12.02 -53.90 15.77
CA LYS A 329 13.35 -53.31 15.96
C LYS A 329 14.37 -54.07 15.11
N LYS A 330 15.31 -53.36 14.46
CA LYS A 330 16.76 -53.66 14.56
C LYS A 330 17.63 -52.55 13.97
N ILE A 331 18.79 -52.43 14.60
CA ILE A 331 19.85 -51.43 14.51
C ILE A 331 20.72 -51.64 13.27
N ALA A 332 21.19 -50.56 12.65
CA ALA A 332 22.46 -50.53 11.91
C ALA A 332 23.08 -49.11 11.94
N LYS A 333 24.39 -49.06 12.22
CA LYS A 333 25.27 -47.88 12.34
C LYS A 333 25.75 -47.37 10.98
N SER A 334 26.06 -46.08 10.90
CA SER A 334 27.22 -45.46 10.20
C SER A 334 27.05 -43.93 10.26
N ASP A 335 28.02 -43.03 10.30
CA ASP A 335 29.43 -43.01 10.66
C ASP A 335 29.76 -41.52 10.88
N LYS A 336 30.76 -41.24 11.71
CA LYS A 336 31.25 -39.89 12.05
C LYS A 336 31.96 -39.22 10.87
N LEU A 337 32.04 -37.89 10.89
CA LEU A 337 33.19 -37.04 10.50
C LEU A 337 32.87 -35.54 10.81
N PRO A 338 33.85 -34.63 11.00
CA PRO A 338 34.28 -34.20 12.33
C PRO A 338 34.03 -32.71 12.66
N GLU A 339 34.06 -32.42 13.97
CA GLU A 339 34.14 -31.08 14.56
C GLU A 339 35.44 -30.35 14.18
N LEU A 340 35.31 -29.07 13.81
CA LEU A 340 36.42 -28.12 13.78
C LEU A 340 36.16 -27.04 14.83
N ASP A 341 36.89 -27.17 15.94
CA ASP A 341 37.01 -26.17 17.01
C ASP A 341 37.75 -24.92 16.51
N PHE A 342 37.11 -23.75 16.59
CA PHE A 342 37.81 -22.47 16.58
C PHE A 342 37.58 -21.74 17.91
N LYS A 343 38.58 -21.82 18.79
CA LYS A 343 38.69 -21.06 20.04
C LYS A 343 38.94 -19.58 19.73
N PHE A 344 38.03 -18.70 20.16
CA PHE A 344 38.27 -17.25 20.20
C PHE A 344 38.94 -16.86 21.51
N ASN A 345 40.21 -16.44 21.43
CA ASN A 345 40.90 -15.72 22.51
C ASN A 345 40.41 -14.27 22.57
N ARG A 346 39.89 -13.85 23.73
CA ARG A 346 39.61 -12.43 24.04
C ARG A 346 40.87 -11.78 24.60
N ARG A 347 41.22 -10.59 24.09
CA ARG A 347 41.99 -9.57 24.83
C ARG A 347 41.24 -8.24 24.74
N PRO A 348 41.18 -7.44 25.81
CA PRO A 348 40.50 -6.16 25.81
C PRO A 348 41.43 -5.08 25.25
N ALA A 349 40.87 -4.06 24.60
CA ALA A 349 41.57 -2.85 24.23
C ALA A 349 40.77 -1.63 24.70
N ASP A 350 41.54 -0.64 25.14
CA ASP A 350 41.16 0.55 25.88
C ASP A 350 40.34 1.59 25.11
N THR A 351 39.74 2.44 25.94
CA THR A 351 39.02 3.69 25.70
C THR A 351 39.72 4.70 24.79
N HIS A 352 39.00 5.32 23.84
CA HIS A 352 38.64 6.75 23.82
C HIS A 352 37.92 7.17 22.51
N THR A 353 36.84 7.96 22.70
CA THR A 353 36.23 8.95 21.78
C THR A 353 35.76 8.55 20.37
N ASP A 354 34.44 8.42 20.19
CA ASP A 354 33.69 9.05 19.08
C ASP A 354 32.18 9.01 19.36
N VAL A 355 31.60 10.15 19.73
CA VAL A 355 30.21 10.26 20.26
C VAL A 355 29.16 10.51 19.17
N ASP A 356 29.52 10.68 17.89
CA ASP A 356 28.58 11.13 16.84
C ASP A 356 28.07 10.05 15.86
N ARG A 357 28.01 8.77 16.25
CA ARG A 357 27.48 7.68 15.39
C ARG A 357 26.32 6.85 15.96
N LEU A 358 25.64 7.33 17.00
CA LEU A 358 24.61 6.55 17.72
C LEU A 358 23.17 6.66 17.19
N SER A 359 22.94 7.04 15.93
CA SER A 359 21.60 6.95 15.30
C SER A 359 21.32 5.62 14.58
N ILE A 360 22.01 4.55 14.97
CA ILE A 360 21.75 3.18 14.52
C ILE A 360 21.21 2.39 15.71
N VAL A 361 19.89 2.13 15.67
CA VAL A 361 19.15 1.07 16.40
C VAL A 361 19.87 0.52 17.63
N THR A 362 19.78 1.22 18.75
CA THR A 362 19.97 0.64 20.08
C THR A 362 18.62 0.49 20.76
N THR A 363 17.85 -0.49 20.32
CA THR A 363 16.98 -1.23 21.25
C THR A 363 17.68 -2.54 21.52
N THR A 364 18.44 -2.54 22.60
CA THR A 364 19.07 -3.75 23.15
C THR A 364 18.00 -4.79 23.45
N LEU A 365 18.35 -6.07 23.29
CA LEU A 365 17.61 -7.28 23.73
C LEU A 365 17.01 -7.20 25.16
N LEU A 366 17.43 -6.23 25.98
CA LEU A 366 16.93 -5.94 27.32
C LEU A 366 15.50 -5.40 27.36
N ASP A 367 15.01 -4.68 26.35
CA ASP A 367 13.65 -4.11 26.38
C ASP A 367 12.56 -5.13 26.01
N VAL A 368 12.94 -6.20 25.31
CA VAL A 368 12.07 -7.36 25.01
C VAL A 368 11.60 -8.06 26.30
N VAL A 369 12.38 -7.95 27.38
CA VAL A 369 12.07 -8.59 28.67
C VAL A 369 11.11 -7.74 29.53
N LYS A 370 11.03 -6.42 29.29
CA LYS A 370 10.23 -5.51 30.13
C LYS A 370 8.76 -5.36 29.69
N GLY A 371 8.45 -5.56 28.41
CA GLY A 371 7.10 -5.34 27.85
C GLY A 371 6.11 -6.52 27.95
N TRP A 372 6.44 -7.61 28.65
CA TRP A 372 5.66 -8.86 28.58
C TRP A 372 4.24 -8.81 29.17
N HIS A 373 3.93 -7.82 30.01
CA HIS A 373 2.60 -7.70 30.64
C HIS A 373 1.55 -7.07 29.72
N GLU A 374 1.94 -6.45 28.59
CA GLU A 374 1.02 -5.87 27.59
C GLU A 374 0.62 -6.86 26.47
N ILE A 375 1.26 -8.04 26.42
CA ILE A 375 1.08 -9.04 25.34
C ILE A 375 -0.26 -9.79 25.46
N THR A 376 -0.80 -9.94 26.67
CA THR A 376 -2.07 -10.66 26.90
C THR A 376 -3.28 -9.95 26.28
N ASP A 377 -3.27 -8.61 26.24
CA ASP A 377 -4.37 -7.82 25.65
C ASP A 377 -4.32 -7.80 24.11
N VAL A 378 -3.13 -7.94 23.55
CA VAL A 378 -2.88 -7.93 22.11
C VAL A 378 -3.34 -9.22 21.45
N ALA A 379 -3.13 -10.36 22.13
CA ALA A 379 -3.65 -11.64 21.68
C ALA A 379 -5.18 -11.62 21.63
N ALA A 380 -5.85 -11.04 22.64
CA ALA A 380 -7.31 -10.90 22.65
C ALA A 380 -7.83 -9.98 21.54
N MET A 381 -7.07 -8.95 21.18
CA MET A 381 -7.48 -7.94 20.20
C MET A 381 -7.20 -8.34 18.74
N LEU A 382 -6.14 -9.10 18.45
CA LEU A 382 -5.86 -9.67 17.13
C LEU A 382 -6.76 -10.87 16.77
N MET A 383 -7.48 -11.43 17.74
CA MET A 383 -8.43 -12.54 17.56
C MET A 383 -9.84 -12.07 17.12
N ARG A 384 -10.06 -10.75 16.95
CA ARG A 384 -11.39 -10.18 16.63
C ARG A 384 -11.79 -10.25 15.16
N GLU A 385 -10.85 -10.38 14.23
CA GLU A 385 -11.15 -10.54 12.81
C GLU A 385 -10.34 -11.67 12.16
N PRO A 386 -10.99 -12.53 11.36
CA PRO A 386 -10.33 -13.64 10.70
C PRO A 386 -9.32 -13.12 9.67
N SER A 387 -8.03 -13.36 9.95
CA SER A 387 -6.96 -13.29 8.94
C SER A 387 -7.25 -14.29 7.82
N VAL A 388 -6.75 -14.09 6.59
CA VAL A 388 -6.91 -15.07 5.47
C VAL A 388 -6.37 -16.47 5.82
N THR A 389 -5.52 -16.59 6.84
CA THR A 389 -5.09 -17.85 7.48
C THR A 389 -6.18 -18.58 8.29
N SER A 390 -7.36 -18.00 8.49
CA SER A 390 -8.45 -18.55 9.31
C SER A 390 -9.28 -19.63 8.63
N GLN A 391 -9.02 -19.96 7.36
CA GLN A 391 -9.71 -21.06 6.68
C GLN A 391 -9.07 -22.43 6.95
N LEU A 392 -7.89 -22.46 7.56
CA LEU A 392 -7.23 -23.69 7.96
C LEU A 392 -7.64 -24.06 9.39
N ARG A 393 -8.47 -25.10 9.54
CA ARG A 393 -8.70 -25.73 10.85
C ARG A 393 -7.47 -26.54 11.22
N TYR A 394 -6.69 -26.03 12.17
CA TYR A 394 -5.61 -26.79 12.76
C TYR A 394 -6.16 -27.81 13.77
N PRO A 395 -5.44 -28.93 14.00
CA PRO A 395 -5.75 -29.85 15.09
C PRO A 395 -5.86 -29.14 16.45
N ASN A 396 -6.69 -29.67 17.36
CA ASN A 396 -6.98 -29.05 18.66
C ASN A 396 -5.74 -28.86 19.57
N ASP A 397 -4.68 -29.64 19.33
CA ASP A 397 -3.41 -29.57 20.03
C ASP A 397 -2.45 -28.50 19.46
N VAL A 398 -2.83 -27.81 18.38
CA VAL A 398 -2.04 -26.76 17.74
C VAL A 398 -2.61 -25.38 18.04
N ARG A 399 -1.74 -24.48 18.50
CA ARG A 399 -2.09 -23.09 18.81
C ARG A 399 -1.21 -22.12 18.04
N THR A 400 -1.79 -21.00 17.65
CA THR A 400 -1.06 -19.88 17.05
C THR A 400 -0.50 -18.99 18.16
N ILE A 401 0.82 -18.80 18.16
CA ILE A 401 1.54 -17.96 19.10
C ILE A 401 2.12 -16.77 18.34
N PHE A 402 1.80 -15.56 18.79
CA PHE A 402 2.33 -14.31 18.24
C PHE A 402 3.53 -13.85 19.08
N MET A 403 4.66 -13.62 18.42
CA MET A 403 5.89 -13.14 19.03
C MET A 403 6.23 -11.76 18.48
N GLN A 404 6.45 -10.80 19.37
CA GLN A 404 6.99 -9.50 18.99
C GLN A 404 8.49 -9.65 18.68
N VAL A 405 8.88 -9.32 17.46
CA VAL A 405 10.25 -9.44 16.96
C VAL A 405 11.04 -8.16 17.25
N CYS A 406 10.50 -7.02 16.83
CA CYS A 406 11.13 -5.72 17.05
C CYS A 406 10.08 -4.60 17.04
N THR A 407 10.48 -3.43 17.55
CA THR A 407 9.73 -2.18 17.45
C THR A 407 10.44 -1.23 16.48
N PHE A 408 9.65 -0.50 15.71
CA PHE A 408 10.12 0.56 14.81
C PHE A 408 9.62 1.88 15.36
N SER A 409 10.54 2.83 15.51
CA SER A 409 10.29 4.20 15.94
C SER A 409 10.58 5.19 14.81
N ARG A 410 10.45 6.48 15.10
CA ARG A 410 10.76 7.58 14.16
C ARG A 410 12.11 7.38 13.47
N GLY A 411 12.13 7.51 12.14
CA GLY A 411 13.31 7.34 11.29
C GLY A 411 13.46 5.92 10.71
N ALA A 412 12.71 4.94 11.21
CA ALA A 412 12.72 3.58 10.68
C ALA A 412 12.05 3.51 9.30
N CYS A 413 12.45 2.51 8.51
CA CYS A 413 11.79 2.18 7.25
C CYS A 413 11.61 0.67 7.08
N PHE A 414 10.56 0.26 6.38
CA PHE A 414 10.23 -1.13 6.06
C PHE A 414 9.36 -1.22 4.79
N GLY A 415 9.14 -2.40 4.24
CA GLY A 415 8.46 -2.62 2.96
C GLY A 415 9.40 -2.55 1.74
N LEU A 416 10.71 -2.71 1.94
CA LEU A 416 11.72 -2.75 0.86
C LEU A 416 11.69 -4.08 0.09
N GLY A 417 10.92 -5.05 0.57
CA GLY A 417 10.85 -6.41 0.03
C GLY A 417 11.65 -7.41 0.86
N GLU A 418 11.82 -7.13 2.15
CA GLU A 418 12.29 -8.05 3.18
C GLU A 418 11.40 -9.29 3.33
N LYS A 419 11.91 -10.32 4.03
CA LYS A 419 11.14 -11.55 4.26
C LYS A 419 10.04 -11.31 5.29
N MET A 420 8.80 -11.18 4.79
CA MET A 420 7.59 -10.92 5.59
C MET A 420 6.65 -12.13 5.74
N LEU A 421 7.10 -13.34 5.37
CA LEU A 421 6.27 -14.54 5.53
C LEU A 421 5.96 -14.77 7.02
N HIS A 422 4.68 -14.96 7.34
CA HIS A 422 4.14 -15.08 8.71
C HIS A 422 4.35 -13.85 9.60
N ARG A 423 4.70 -12.70 9.02
CA ARG A 423 5.02 -11.47 9.75
C ARG A 423 4.04 -10.37 9.41
N ARG A 424 3.72 -9.57 10.42
CA ARG A 424 2.88 -8.39 10.30
C ARG A 424 3.46 -7.22 11.07
N ILE A 425 3.33 -6.03 10.51
CA ILE A 425 3.66 -4.77 11.17
C ILE A 425 2.36 -4.12 11.61
N VAL A 426 2.26 -3.86 12.90
CA VAL A 426 1.05 -3.34 13.55
C VAL A 426 1.40 -2.09 14.34
N ALA A 427 0.56 -1.06 14.25
CA ALA A 427 0.72 0.16 15.02
C ALA A 427 0.54 -0.09 16.52
N ILE A 428 1.42 0.45 17.35
CA ILE A 428 1.25 0.49 18.82
C ILE A 428 0.56 1.81 19.18
N THR A 429 1.15 2.92 18.74
CA THR A 429 0.62 4.27 18.91
C THR A 429 0.05 4.78 17.58
N PRO A 430 -0.65 5.94 17.54
CA PRO A 430 -0.99 6.57 16.27
C PRO A 430 0.29 6.88 15.49
N ILE A 431 0.42 6.34 14.28
CA ILE A 431 1.63 6.46 13.46
C ILE A 431 1.36 7.33 12.24
N ARG A 432 2.29 8.23 11.95
CA ARG A 432 2.35 8.92 10.66
C ARG A 432 3.49 8.34 9.84
N CYS A 433 3.16 7.80 8.67
CA CYS A 433 4.15 7.30 7.71
C CYS A 433 4.19 8.15 6.46
N PHE A 434 5.40 8.37 5.95
CA PHE A 434 5.66 8.78 4.58
C PHE A 434 5.83 7.53 3.72
N LEU A 435 4.99 7.39 2.69
CA LEU A 435 4.89 6.19 1.86
C LEU A 435 5.43 6.47 0.47
N ILE A 436 6.47 5.74 0.06
CA ILE A 436 7.08 5.86 -1.27
C ILE A 436 6.79 4.58 -2.07
N PRO A 437 6.33 4.64 -3.33
CA PRO A 437 6.17 3.44 -4.13
C PRO A 437 7.47 2.64 -4.25
N ARG A 438 7.39 1.34 -3.98
CA ARG A 438 8.56 0.45 -3.92
C ARG A 438 9.28 0.34 -5.25
N TYR A 439 8.55 0.28 -6.37
CA TYR A 439 9.18 0.20 -7.70
C TYR A 439 10.06 1.44 -7.96
N TRP A 440 9.53 2.65 -7.67
CA TRP A 440 10.21 3.91 -7.94
C TRP A 440 11.44 4.07 -7.06
N LEU A 441 11.32 3.70 -5.77
CA LEU A 441 12.43 3.77 -4.83
C LEU A 441 13.58 2.83 -5.22
N LEU A 442 13.26 1.64 -5.73
CA LEU A 442 14.25 0.66 -6.15
C LEU A 442 14.94 1.02 -7.47
N GLU A 443 14.27 1.77 -8.37
CA GLU A 443 14.91 2.36 -9.55
C GLU A 443 15.92 3.44 -9.14
N HIS A 444 15.59 4.26 -8.14
CA HIS A 444 16.45 5.35 -7.65
C HIS A 444 17.43 4.88 -6.56
N ASN A 445 17.92 3.65 -6.66
CA ASN A 445 18.78 3.01 -5.66
C ASN A 445 20.27 3.41 -5.82
N ARG A 446 20.55 4.71 -5.62
CA ARG A 446 21.93 5.24 -5.60
C ARG A 446 22.78 4.45 -4.61
N ALA A 447 23.97 4.02 -5.03
CA ALA A 447 24.93 3.24 -4.23
C ALA A 447 24.38 1.94 -3.61
N ASN A 448 23.27 1.40 -4.11
CA ASN A 448 22.63 0.20 -3.58
C ASN A 448 22.29 0.28 -2.07
N ILE A 449 21.87 1.45 -1.59
CA ILE A 449 21.53 1.68 -0.19
C ILE A 449 20.39 0.75 0.25
N TRP A 450 19.32 0.65 -0.56
CA TRP A 450 18.12 -0.13 -0.20
C TRP A 450 18.39 -1.63 -0.12
N GLY A 451 19.27 -2.14 -0.99
CA GLY A 451 19.71 -3.53 -0.93
C GLY A 451 20.48 -3.84 0.36
N ARG A 452 21.34 -2.93 0.81
CA ARG A 452 22.07 -3.07 2.08
C ARG A 452 21.14 -3.00 3.29
N VAL A 453 20.19 -2.06 3.29
CA VAL A 453 19.20 -1.93 4.38
C VAL A 453 18.33 -3.19 4.46
N LYS A 454 17.87 -3.71 3.32
CA LYS A 454 17.14 -4.99 3.26
C LYS A 454 17.97 -6.14 3.84
N LEU A 455 19.21 -6.31 3.40
CA LEU A 455 20.10 -7.36 3.91
C LEU A 455 20.36 -7.22 5.41
N PHE A 456 20.54 -5.99 5.89
CA PHE A 456 20.68 -5.70 7.31
C PHE A 456 19.45 -6.14 8.10
N MET A 457 18.24 -5.78 7.66
CA MET A 457 16.99 -6.21 8.30
C MET A 457 16.84 -7.74 8.30
N ASP A 458 17.02 -8.38 7.15
CA ASP A 458 16.93 -9.83 7.02
C ASP A 458 17.97 -10.56 7.90
N SER A 459 19.14 -9.97 8.15
CA SER A 459 20.17 -10.53 9.04
C SER A 459 19.84 -10.36 10.53
N LYS A 460 19.04 -9.36 10.89
CA LYS A 460 18.65 -9.05 12.27
C LYS A 460 17.38 -9.78 12.69
N TYR A 461 16.50 -10.08 11.74
CA TYR A 461 15.29 -10.82 12.04
C TYR A 461 15.62 -12.26 12.44
N PRO A 462 15.16 -12.71 13.62
CA PRO A 462 15.39 -14.07 14.07
C PRO A 462 14.66 -15.06 13.15
N THR A 463 15.21 -16.26 13.08
CA THR A 463 14.54 -17.39 12.41
C THR A 463 13.41 -17.93 13.29
N LYS A 464 12.43 -18.59 12.67
CA LYS A 464 11.33 -19.28 13.36
C LYS A 464 11.84 -20.25 14.46
N LYS A 465 12.97 -20.93 14.22
CA LYS A 465 13.62 -21.81 15.22
C LYS A 465 14.20 -21.03 16.40
N GLN A 466 14.84 -19.89 16.14
CA GLN A 466 15.36 -19.03 17.22
C GLN A 466 14.22 -18.45 18.06
N LEU A 467 13.15 -17.96 17.41
CA LEU A 467 11.94 -17.49 18.11
C LEU A 467 11.29 -18.60 18.95
N PHE A 468 11.25 -19.82 18.43
CA PHE A 468 10.73 -20.97 19.18
C PHE A 468 11.61 -21.31 20.40
N ASN A 469 12.93 -21.25 20.27
CA ASN A 469 13.83 -21.47 21.41
C ASN A 469 13.66 -20.39 22.48
N GLU A 470 13.52 -19.12 22.09
CA GLU A 470 13.21 -18.02 23.00
C GLU A 470 11.85 -18.23 23.71
N PHE A 471 10.84 -18.69 22.96
CA PHE A 471 9.56 -19.07 23.54
C PHE A 471 9.70 -20.18 24.60
N LEU A 472 10.47 -21.23 24.33
CA LEU A 472 10.73 -22.31 25.29
C LEU A 472 11.46 -21.81 26.54
N LEU A 473 12.49 -20.97 26.36
CA LEU A 473 13.23 -20.36 27.46
C LEU A 473 12.31 -19.53 28.35
N ASN A 474 11.42 -18.74 27.76
CA ASN A 474 10.46 -17.95 28.51
C ASN A 474 9.46 -18.82 29.27
N ARG A 475 8.93 -19.89 28.67
CA ARG A 475 8.05 -20.84 29.39
C ARG A 475 8.74 -21.47 30.60
N LYS A 476 10.02 -21.85 30.46
CA LYS A 476 10.83 -22.34 31.58
C LYS A 476 11.02 -21.28 32.66
N TRP A 477 11.33 -20.04 32.28
CA TRP A 477 11.48 -18.92 33.20
C TRP A 477 10.18 -18.62 33.97
N MET A 478 9.03 -18.61 33.30
CA MET A 478 7.73 -18.42 33.94
C MET A 478 7.41 -19.50 34.96
N SER A 479 7.67 -20.77 34.61
CA SER A 479 7.53 -21.88 35.56
C SER A 479 8.48 -21.73 36.76
N TYR A 480 9.75 -21.37 36.52
CA TYR A 480 10.71 -21.10 37.59
C TYR A 480 10.26 -19.95 38.50
N LYS A 481 9.80 -18.83 37.93
CA LYS A 481 9.31 -17.66 38.68
C LYS A 481 8.10 -18.03 39.54
N GLN A 482 7.15 -18.78 39.00
CA GLN A 482 5.99 -19.26 39.75
C GLN A 482 6.42 -20.14 40.93
N ASN A 483 7.29 -21.12 40.68
CA ASN A 483 7.81 -21.99 41.73
C ASN A 483 8.56 -21.20 42.82
N LEU A 484 9.37 -20.22 42.43
CA LEU A 484 10.09 -19.36 43.38
C LEU A 484 9.12 -18.53 44.23
N VAL A 485 8.09 -17.94 43.63
CA VAL A 485 7.07 -17.17 44.35
C VAL A 485 6.31 -18.07 45.32
N GLU A 486 5.89 -19.27 44.89
CA GLU A 486 5.27 -20.25 45.77
C GLU A 486 6.17 -20.65 46.93
N ASP A 487 7.45 -20.90 46.68
CA ASP A 487 8.42 -21.25 47.71
C ASP A 487 8.59 -20.13 48.73
N VAL A 488 8.67 -18.87 48.28
CA VAL A 488 8.75 -17.69 49.16
C VAL A 488 7.47 -17.56 50.00
N ILE A 489 6.29 -17.75 49.41
CA ILE A 489 5.00 -17.72 50.12
C ILE A 489 4.92 -18.84 51.15
N LYS A 490 5.33 -20.07 50.80
CA LYS A 490 5.39 -21.22 51.73
C LYS A 490 6.37 -20.98 52.87
N ARG A 491 7.48 -20.29 52.62
CA ARG A 491 8.48 -19.92 53.66
C ARG A 491 8.02 -18.77 54.56
N ARG A 492 7.13 -17.88 54.11
CA ARG A 492 6.56 -16.78 54.92
C ARG A 492 5.85 -17.27 56.18
N GLY A 493 5.29 -18.48 56.19
CA GLY A 493 4.72 -19.10 57.38
C GLY A 493 5.73 -19.43 58.49
N ARG A 494 7.05 -19.43 58.21
CA ARG A 494 8.12 -19.75 59.17
C ARG A 494 8.88 -18.53 59.70
N PHE A 495 8.70 -17.35 59.11
CA PHE A 495 9.32 -16.11 59.57
C PHE A 495 8.24 -15.16 60.08
N ARG A 496 8.08 -15.06 61.41
CA ARG A 496 7.47 -13.87 62.00
C ARG A 496 8.47 -12.74 61.85
N SER A 497 8.30 -11.87 60.86
CA SER A 497 9.10 -10.65 60.79
C SER A 497 8.65 -9.76 61.95
N ASN A 498 9.49 -9.60 62.98
CA ASN A 498 9.30 -8.60 64.05
C ASN A 498 9.49 -7.16 63.56
N THR A 499 9.68 -6.98 62.25
CA THR A 499 9.82 -5.69 61.59
C THR A 499 8.49 -4.95 61.66
N THR A 500 8.49 -3.88 62.46
CA THR A 500 7.37 -2.96 62.60
C THR A 500 7.47 -1.84 61.56
N ILE A 501 6.38 -1.11 61.33
CA ILE A 501 6.40 0.08 60.46
C ILE A 501 7.45 1.11 60.92
N HIS A 502 7.87 1.05 62.19
CA HIS A 502 8.89 1.90 62.78
C HIS A 502 10.33 1.57 62.35
N ASP A 503 10.57 0.41 61.73
CA ASP A 503 11.90 -0.03 61.26
C ASP A 503 12.20 0.41 59.81
N VAL A 504 11.22 0.99 59.11
CA VAL A 504 11.38 1.55 57.76
C VAL A 504 11.79 3.02 57.87
N PRO A 505 12.89 3.50 57.27
CA PRO A 505 13.31 4.91 57.36
C PRO A 505 12.19 5.90 57.01
N TYR A 506 12.10 6.99 57.77
CA TYR A 506 11.01 7.97 57.68
C TYR A 506 10.86 8.58 56.26
N SER A 507 11.97 8.70 55.53
CA SER A 507 12.00 9.18 54.13
C SER A 507 11.21 8.33 53.14
N ILE A 508 11.03 7.03 53.42
CA ILE A 508 10.24 6.11 52.58
C ILE A 508 8.76 6.13 53.00
N ARG A 509 8.45 6.54 54.23
CA ARG A 509 7.06 6.66 54.73
C ARG A 509 6.33 7.90 54.23
N ILE A 510 7.08 8.94 53.87
CA ILE A 510 6.51 10.25 53.45
C ILE A 510 5.89 10.19 52.05
N THR A 511 6.25 9.24 51.19
CA THR A 511 5.72 9.18 49.83
C THR A 511 4.29 8.63 49.74
N ASP A 512 3.81 8.01 50.80
CA ASP A 512 2.48 7.39 50.89
C ASP A 512 1.61 8.11 51.94
N GLU A 513 1.50 9.45 51.88
CA GLU A 513 0.34 10.13 52.47
C GLU A 513 -0.92 9.70 51.71
N ILE A 514 -1.44 8.55 52.12
CA ILE A 514 -2.76 8.04 51.77
C ILE A 514 -3.80 9.01 52.35
N ASP A 515 -4.61 9.56 51.46
CA ASP A 515 -5.77 10.37 51.76
C ASP A 515 -6.68 9.64 52.79
N PRO A 516 -7.04 10.22 53.95
CA PRO A 516 -7.80 9.50 54.98
C PRO A 516 -9.28 9.27 54.63
N LYS A 517 -9.69 9.53 53.39
CA LYS A 517 -11.09 9.43 52.93
C LYS A 517 -11.20 8.85 51.52
N ILE A 518 -10.76 7.60 51.31
CA ILE A 518 -11.33 6.71 50.27
C ILE A 518 -11.44 5.30 50.84
#